data_AF-A0A974BWZ7-F1
#
_entry.id   AF-A0A974BWZ7-F1
#
_cell.length_a   1.000
_cell.length_b   1.000
_cell.length_c   1.000
_cell.angle_alpha   90.00
_cell.angle_beta   90.00
_cell.angle_gamma   90.00
#
_symmetry.space_group_name_H-M   'P 1'
#
loop_
_entity.id
_entity.type
_entity.pdbx_description
1 polymer ?
#
loop_
_entity_poly.entity_id
_entity_poly.type
_entity_poly.pdbx_seq_one_letter_code
_entity_poly.pdbx_strand_id
1 'polypeptide(L)'
;MKICLMLIVVAALAGNSWALNRCSVVNAIRRGGLVGIKGYSLGDYVCMAYHASRYDTSLNRSPTEYGIFQINSYWWCDDGKTPGRKNLCGIRCKNLLNTNISDDVNCLKRIVRDPNGLGASTPWKKYCKGKNVSSYATGC
;
A
#
# COMPACT_ATOMS: atom_id res chain seq x y z
N MET A 1 9.38 43.56 -39.10
CA MET A 1 8.55 42.93 -38.05
C MET A 1 8.53 41.43 -38.29
N LYS A 2 9.16 40.62 -37.43
CA LYS A 2 9.07 39.15 -37.47
C LYS A 2 8.96 38.65 -36.04
N ILE A 3 7.73 38.37 -35.62
CA ILE A 3 7.43 37.78 -34.31
C ILE A 3 7.70 36.27 -34.44
N CYS A 4 8.77 35.78 -33.81
CA CYS A 4 8.99 34.35 -33.63
C CYS A 4 8.03 33.86 -32.54
N LEU A 5 6.92 33.26 -32.94
CA LEU A 5 6.08 32.46 -32.04
C LEU A 5 6.90 31.24 -31.58
N MET A 6 7.41 31.28 -30.35
CA MET A 6 7.87 30.08 -29.67
C MET A 6 6.64 29.27 -29.22
N LEU A 7 6.32 28.24 -29.99
CA LEU A 7 5.39 27.18 -29.55
C LEU A 7 6.06 26.40 -28.41
N ILE A 8 5.73 26.74 -27.17
CA ILE A 8 6.08 25.91 -26.01
C ILE A 8 5.17 24.68 -26.05
N VAL A 9 5.66 23.61 -26.65
CA VAL A 9 5.03 22.29 -26.58
C VAL A 9 5.30 21.74 -25.18
N VAL A 10 4.36 21.97 -24.25
CA VAL A 10 4.36 21.26 -22.96
C VAL A 10 3.88 19.83 -23.24
N ALA A 11 4.81 18.94 -23.54
CA ALA A 11 4.54 17.51 -23.54
C ALA A 11 4.26 17.10 -22.09
N ALA A 12 2.98 16.97 -21.73
CA ALA A 12 2.59 16.31 -20.49
C ALA A 12 3.02 14.85 -20.59
N LEU A 13 4.18 14.53 -20.03
CA LEU A 13 4.55 13.14 -19.77
C LEU A 13 3.49 12.60 -18.82
N ALA A 14 2.50 11.89 -19.36
CA ALA A 14 1.63 11.02 -18.58
C ALA A 14 2.50 9.87 -18.07
N GLY A 15 3.33 10.17 -17.07
CA GLY A 15 4.03 9.16 -16.30
C GLY A 15 2.96 8.35 -15.59
N ASN A 16 2.92 7.05 -15.83
CA ASN A 16 2.13 6.14 -15.01
C ASN A 16 2.64 6.27 -13.57
N SER A 17 1.94 7.05 -12.74
CA SER A 17 2.25 7.13 -11.32
C SER A 17 1.77 5.83 -10.69
N TRP A 18 2.71 4.99 -10.27
CA TRP A 18 2.43 3.78 -9.49
C TRP A 18 1.99 4.11 -8.06
N ALA A 19 2.17 5.37 -7.63
CA ALA A 19 1.60 5.88 -6.40
C ALA A 19 0.11 6.22 -6.58
N LEU A 20 -0.74 5.58 -5.77
CA LEU A 20 -2.16 5.87 -5.72
C LEU A 20 -2.42 7.17 -4.95
N ASN A 21 -3.49 7.88 -5.34
CA ASN A 21 -3.98 8.97 -4.51
C ASN A 21 -4.60 8.42 -3.21
N ARG A 22 -4.62 9.26 -2.17
CA ARG A 22 -5.10 8.89 -0.83
C ARG A 22 -6.54 8.35 -0.83
N CYS A 23 -7.45 8.95 -1.59
CA CYS A 23 -8.85 8.51 -1.61
C CYS A 23 -9.04 7.15 -2.29
N SER A 24 -8.23 6.81 -3.29
CA SER A 24 -8.21 5.45 -3.86
C SER A 24 -7.83 4.42 -2.80
N VAL A 25 -6.83 4.71 -1.97
CA VAL A 25 -6.42 3.82 -0.86
C VAL A 25 -7.53 3.72 0.18
N VAL A 26 -8.10 4.85 0.61
CA VAL A 26 -9.25 4.89 1.53
C VAL A 26 -10.39 4.00 1.04
N ASN A 27 -10.80 4.16 -0.22
CA ASN A 27 -11.92 3.42 -0.80
C ASN A 27 -11.60 1.93 -0.96
N ALA A 28 -10.36 1.56 -1.27
CA ALA A 28 -9.94 0.16 -1.29
C ALA A 28 -10.03 -0.48 0.11
N ILE A 29 -9.54 0.19 1.16
CA ILE A 29 -9.61 -0.29 2.55
C ILE A 29 -11.06 -0.45 3.02
N ARG A 30 -11.94 0.53 2.70
CA ARG A 30 -13.37 0.45 3.01
C ARG A 30 -14.03 -0.75 2.31
N ARG A 31 -13.86 -0.88 1.00
CA ARG A 31 -14.42 -2.00 0.21
C ARG A 31 -13.90 -3.36 0.67
N GLY A 32 -12.64 -3.44 1.08
CA GLY A 32 -12.05 -4.65 1.64
C GLY A 32 -12.60 -5.02 3.03
N GLY A 33 -13.32 -4.13 3.71
CA GLY A 33 -13.90 -4.39 5.03
C GLY A 33 -12.84 -4.65 6.11
N LEU A 34 -11.79 -3.83 6.13
CA LEU A 34 -10.74 -3.89 7.15
C LEU A 34 -11.10 -3.09 8.40
N VAL A 35 -11.93 -2.05 8.24
CA VAL A 35 -12.28 -1.11 9.32
C VAL A 35 -12.91 -1.86 10.49
N GLY A 36 -12.39 -1.63 11.70
CA GLY A 36 -12.87 -2.24 12.93
C GLY A 36 -12.24 -3.60 13.27
N ILE A 37 -11.48 -4.23 12.37
CA ILE A 37 -10.77 -5.46 12.73
C ILE A 37 -9.79 -5.15 13.87
N LYS A 38 -9.94 -5.84 15.00
CA LYS A 38 -9.18 -5.59 16.24
C LYS A 38 -9.21 -4.12 16.72
N GLY A 39 -10.27 -3.39 16.38
CA GLY A 39 -10.44 -1.99 16.75
C GLY A 39 -9.61 -1.00 15.92
N TYR A 40 -8.94 -1.41 14.85
CA TYR A 40 -8.20 -0.49 13.99
C TYR A 40 -9.14 0.41 13.18
N SER A 41 -8.81 1.70 13.15
CA SER A 41 -9.55 2.69 12.37
C SER A 41 -9.17 2.64 10.89
N LEU A 42 -9.98 3.26 10.03
CA LEU A 42 -9.61 3.48 8.63
C LEU A 42 -8.28 4.26 8.50
N GLY A 43 -8.07 5.24 9.39
CA GLY A 43 -6.85 6.05 9.42
C GLY A 43 -5.60 5.24 9.72
N ASP A 44 -5.69 4.17 10.52
CA ASP A 44 -4.56 3.29 10.83
C ASP A 44 -3.99 2.62 9.58
N TYR A 45 -4.88 2.06 8.76
CA TYR A 45 -4.49 1.38 7.52
C TYR A 45 -3.90 2.35 6.49
N VAL A 46 -4.52 3.51 6.34
CA VAL A 46 -4.10 4.53 5.36
C VAL A 46 -2.79 5.19 5.81
N CYS A 47 -2.63 5.50 7.09
CA CYS A 47 -1.36 5.97 7.67
C CYS A 47 -0.24 4.95 7.47
N MET A 48 -0.50 3.66 7.74
CA MET A 48 0.48 2.61 7.53
C MET A 48 0.93 2.55 6.06
N ALA A 49 -0.02 2.53 5.12
CA ALA A 49 0.29 2.49 3.69
C ALA A 49 1.16 3.67 3.26
N TYR A 50 0.86 4.88 3.75
CA TYR A 50 1.66 6.06 3.47
C TYR A 50 3.09 5.93 3.99
N HIS A 51 3.27 5.46 5.22
CA HIS A 51 4.59 5.33 5.81
C HIS A 51 5.37 4.10 5.32
N ALA A 52 4.70 3.10 4.77
CA ALA A 52 5.32 1.92 4.17
C ALA A 52 5.89 2.24 2.78
N SER A 53 5.11 2.89 1.93
CA SER A 53 5.42 3.03 0.50
C SER A 53 5.14 4.39 -0.11
N ARG A 54 4.63 5.37 0.64
CA ARG A 54 4.05 6.61 0.07
C ARG A 54 2.94 6.34 -0.94
N TYR A 55 2.19 5.26 -0.72
CA TYR A 55 1.17 4.73 -1.63
C TYR A 55 1.68 4.18 -2.97
N ASP A 56 3.01 4.03 -3.14
CA ASP A 56 3.62 3.41 -4.31
C ASP A 56 3.32 1.91 -4.35
N THR A 57 2.50 1.50 -5.31
CA THR A 57 2.12 0.10 -5.55
C THR A 57 3.22 -0.71 -6.23
N SER A 58 4.21 -0.06 -6.86
CA SER A 58 5.34 -0.74 -7.51
C SER A 58 6.51 -0.98 -6.57
N LEU A 59 6.46 -0.46 -5.33
CA LEU A 59 7.58 -0.48 -4.43
C LEU A 59 7.92 -1.91 -3.98
N ASN A 60 9.08 -2.38 -4.39
CA ASN A 60 9.68 -3.63 -3.97
C ASN A 60 10.99 -3.35 -3.22
N ARG A 61 10.98 -3.49 -1.88
CA ARG A 61 12.21 -3.37 -1.08
C ARG A 61 12.82 -4.75 -0.91
N SER A 62 13.86 -4.99 -1.70
CA SER A 62 14.70 -6.18 -1.62
C SER A 62 15.21 -6.39 -0.18
N PRO A 63 15.20 -7.63 0.35
CA PRO A 63 14.93 -8.86 -0.39
C PRO A 63 13.45 -9.29 -0.47
N THR A 64 12.61 -8.85 0.46
CA THR A 64 11.36 -9.58 0.81
C THR A 64 10.10 -8.73 0.91
N GLU A 65 10.11 -7.41 0.73
CA GLU A 65 8.93 -6.56 0.96
C GLU A 65 8.31 -6.05 -0.34
N TYR A 66 6.99 -6.23 -0.49
CA TYR A 66 6.28 -5.99 -1.74
C TYR A 66 5.06 -5.07 -1.58
N GLY A 67 4.88 -4.18 -2.54
CA GLY A 67 3.64 -3.45 -2.77
C GLY A 67 3.33 -2.35 -1.77
N ILE A 68 2.11 -1.85 -1.85
CA ILE A 68 1.69 -0.65 -1.12
C ILE A 68 1.78 -0.80 0.41
N PHE A 69 1.58 -2.02 0.93
CA PHE A 69 1.65 -2.30 2.37
C PHE A 69 2.98 -2.89 2.82
N GLN A 70 3.94 -3.10 1.90
CA GLN A 70 5.23 -3.76 2.16
C GLN A 70 4.99 -5.11 2.86
N ILE A 71 4.35 -6.02 2.12
CA ILE A 71 4.00 -7.37 2.58
C ILE A 71 5.21 -8.29 2.39
N ASN A 72 5.59 -8.97 3.47
CA ASN A 72 6.80 -9.79 3.51
C ASN A 72 6.61 -11.20 2.86
N SER A 73 7.49 -11.57 1.93
CA SER A 73 7.45 -12.84 1.19
C SER A 73 7.80 -14.08 2.02
N TYR A 74 8.43 -13.95 3.19
CA TYR A 74 8.66 -15.11 4.06
C TYR A 74 7.32 -15.66 4.58
N TRP A 75 6.37 -14.80 4.92
CA TRP A 75 5.11 -15.22 5.53
C TRP A 75 3.95 -15.26 4.54
N TRP A 76 3.80 -14.23 3.69
CA TRP A 76 2.47 -13.91 3.16
C TRP A 76 2.27 -14.26 1.69
N CYS A 77 3.31 -14.15 0.86
CA CYS A 77 3.20 -14.36 -0.58
C CYS A 77 4.36 -15.21 -1.12
N ASP A 78 4.21 -15.75 -2.33
CA ASP A 78 5.23 -16.51 -3.04
C ASP A 78 6.02 -15.64 -4.04
N ASP A 79 7.31 -15.44 -3.80
CA ASP A 79 8.23 -14.75 -4.73
C ASP A 79 9.17 -15.70 -5.50
N GLY A 80 9.03 -17.01 -5.33
CA GLY A 80 9.83 -18.04 -6.00
C GLY A 80 11.28 -18.17 -5.52
N LYS A 81 11.75 -17.27 -4.65
CA LYS A 81 13.17 -17.17 -4.25
C LYS A 81 13.39 -17.20 -2.74
N THR A 82 12.39 -16.90 -1.92
CA THR A 82 12.51 -16.91 -0.45
C THR A 82 12.49 -18.35 0.08
N PRO A 83 13.57 -18.83 0.72
CA PRO A 83 13.62 -20.17 1.28
C PRO A 83 12.66 -20.34 2.47
N GLY A 84 11.96 -21.47 2.55
CA GLY A 84 11.09 -21.81 3.69
C GLY A 84 9.80 -20.99 3.83
N ARG A 85 9.47 -20.16 2.83
CA ARG A 85 8.29 -19.28 2.82
C ARG A 85 6.97 -20.02 3.06
N LYS A 86 6.01 -19.33 3.68
CA LYS A 86 4.70 -19.90 4.07
C LYS A 86 3.57 -19.62 3.10
N ASN A 87 3.62 -18.49 2.37
CA ASN A 87 2.58 -18.06 1.43
C ASN A 87 1.16 -18.11 2.03
N LEU A 88 0.96 -17.53 3.22
CA LEU A 88 -0.30 -17.62 3.96
C LEU A 88 -1.47 -16.88 3.28
N CYS A 89 -1.21 -15.98 2.33
CA CYS A 89 -2.26 -15.35 1.52
C CYS A 89 -2.56 -16.14 0.23
N GLY A 90 -1.77 -17.16 -0.12
CA GLY A 90 -2.01 -17.99 -1.31
C GLY A 90 -1.83 -17.26 -2.64
N ILE A 91 -0.97 -16.24 -2.69
CA ILE A 91 -0.77 -15.37 -3.86
C ILE A 91 0.70 -15.26 -4.24
N ARG A 92 1.00 -14.91 -5.50
CA ARG A 92 2.36 -14.56 -5.90
C ARG A 92 2.66 -13.13 -5.48
N CYS A 93 3.86 -12.87 -4.94
CA CYS A 93 4.26 -11.51 -4.52
C CYS A 93 4.26 -10.51 -5.67
N LYS A 94 4.48 -10.96 -6.91
CA LYS A 94 4.36 -10.10 -8.10
C LYS A 94 2.96 -9.51 -8.30
N ASN A 95 1.92 -10.16 -7.76
CA ASN A 95 0.56 -9.65 -7.87
C ASN A 95 0.39 -8.40 -6.99
N LEU A 96 1.18 -8.25 -5.92
CA LEU A 96 1.17 -7.05 -5.07
C LEU A 96 1.83 -5.82 -5.72
N LEU A 97 2.34 -5.96 -6.95
CA LEU A 97 3.07 -4.91 -7.67
C LEU A 97 2.25 -4.35 -8.84
N ASN A 98 1.02 -3.90 -8.55
CA ASN A 98 0.12 -3.34 -9.55
C ASN A 98 -0.86 -2.31 -8.95
N THR A 99 -1.51 -1.50 -9.79
CA THR A 99 -2.39 -0.40 -9.34
C THR A 99 -3.74 -0.86 -8.76
N ASN A 100 -4.19 -2.08 -9.09
CA ASN A 100 -5.34 -2.71 -8.44
C ASN A 100 -4.89 -3.42 -7.16
N ILE A 101 -5.06 -2.71 -6.04
CA ILE A 101 -4.65 -3.18 -4.69
C ILE A 101 -5.68 -4.09 -4.00
N SER A 102 -6.61 -4.71 -4.74
CA SER A 102 -7.67 -5.53 -4.12
C SER A 102 -7.10 -6.79 -3.46
N ASP A 103 -6.10 -7.42 -4.08
CA ASP A 103 -5.37 -8.55 -3.53
C ASP A 103 -4.44 -8.14 -2.38
N ASP A 104 -3.79 -6.97 -2.46
CA ASP A 104 -3.06 -6.38 -1.34
C ASP A 104 -3.97 -6.20 -0.10
N VAL A 105 -5.15 -5.61 -0.29
CA VAL A 105 -6.11 -5.36 0.80
C VAL A 105 -6.63 -6.67 1.38
N ASN A 106 -6.91 -7.67 0.55
CA ASN A 106 -7.33 -8.99 1.02
C ASN A 106 -6.23 -9.71 1.81
N CYS A 107 -4.98 -9.64 1.36
CA CYS A 107 -3.86 -10.20 2.11
C CYS A 107 -3.65 -9.43 3.42
N LEU A 108 -3.70 -8.10 3.41
CA LEU A 108 -3.63 -7.29 4.64
C LEU A 108 -4.76 -7.66 5.62
N LYS A 109 -5.99 -7.91 5.14
CA LYS A 109 -7.11 -8.40 5.97
C LYS A 109 -6.78 -9.70 6.68
N ARG A 110 -6.10 -10.63 6.00
CA ARG A 110 -5.59 -11.87 6.60
C ARG A 110 -4.50 -11.59 7.63
N ILE A 111 -3.55 -10.69 7.34
CA ILE A 111 -2.46 -10.30 8.26
C ILE A 111 -3.02 -9.72 9.55
N VAL A 112 -3.97 -8.78 9.46
CA VAL A 112 -4.44 -8.03 10.64
C VAL A 112 -5.31 -8.87 11.58
N ARG A 113 -5.79 -10.02 11.12
CA ARG A 113 -6.48 -11.01 11.95
C ARG A 113 -5.52 -11.85 12.80
N ASP A 114 -4.27 -12.02 12.38
CA ASP A 114 -3.26 -12.74 13.18
C ASP A 114 -2.95 -12.01 14.49
N PRO A 115 -2.50 -12.72 15.54
CA PRO A 115 -2.33 -12.18 16.89
C PRO A 115 -1.68 -10.79 16.95
N ASN A 116 -0.61 -10.57 16.19
CA ASN A 116 0.13 -9.30 16.15
C ASN A 116 -0.63 -8.15 15.48
N GLY A 117 -1.62 -8.42 14.61
CA GLY A 117 -2.38 -7.41 13.89
C GLY A 117 -1.49 -6.44 13.11
N LEU A 118 -1.82 -5.14 13.14
CA LEU A 118 -0.94 -4.09 12.60
C LEU A 118 0.38 -3.94 13.38
N GLY A 119 0.51 -4.53 14.57
CA GLY A 119 1.76 -4.59 15.32
C GLY A 119 2.87 -5.38 14.62
N ALA A 120 2.55 -6.20 13.62
CA ALA A 120 3.53 -6.81 12.74
C ALA A 120 4.21 -5.77 11.81
N SER A 121 3.54 -4.66 11.50
CA SER A 121 4.03 -3.61 10.62
C SER A 121 4.93 -2.61 11.35
N THR A 122 6.20 -2.54 10.96
CA THR A 122 7.16 -1.53 11.47
C THR A 122 6.72 -0.09 11.15
N PRO A 123 6.26 0.24 9.92
CA PRO A 123 5.72 1.56 9.61
C PRO A 123 4.56 1.98 10.53
N TRP A 124 3.58 1.10 10.74
CA TRP A 124 2.45 1.42 11.62
C TRP A 124 2.90 1.66 13.06
N LYS A 125 3.72 0.76 13.61
CA LYS A 125 4.25 0.90 14.98
C LYS A 125 4.98 2.21 15.21
N LYS A 126 5.83 2.62 14.25
CA LYS A 126 6.69 3.80 14.40
C LYS A 126 5.93 5.10 14.16
N TYR A 127 5.01 5.12 13.19
CA TYR A 127 4.46 6.38 12.69
C TYR A 127 2.98 6.59 13.01
N CYS A 128 2.20 5.54 13.27
CA CYS A 128 0.74 5.61 13.35
C CYS A 128 0.19 5.21 14.73
N LYS A 129 0.73 4.16 15.35
CA LYS A 129 0.24 3.62 16.62
C LYS A 129 0.16 4.69 17.70
N GLY A 130 -1.02 4.85 18.31
CA GLY A 130 -1.27 5.78 19.41
C GLY A 130 -1.32 7.26 19.00
N LYS A 131 -1.33 7.58 17.71
CA LYS A 131 -1.44 8.95 17.20
C LYS A 131 -2.82 9.24 16.62
N ASN A 132 -3.17 10.51 16.51
CA ASN A 132 -4.34 10.92 15.75
C ASN A 132 -4.10 10.73 14.25
N VAL A 133 -4.69 9.67 13.69
CA VAL A 133 -4.56 9.30 12.27
C VAL A 133 -5.81 9.66 11.44
N SER A 134 -6.74 10.44 12.00
CA SER A 134 -8.01 10.78 11.33
C SER A 134 -7.80 11.54 10.01
N SER A 135 -6.80 12.42 9.95
CA SER A 135 -6.46 13.21 8.76
C SER A 135 -6.10 12.35 7.53
N TYR A 136 -5.64 11.12 7.74
CA TYR A 136 -5.38 10.19 6.63
C TYR A 136 -6.66 9.73 5.94
N ALA A 137 -7.81 9.73 6.64
CA ALA A 137 -9.08 9.22 6.14
C ALA A 137 -10.09 10.30 5.76
N THR A 138 -10.05 11.48 6.38
CA THR A 138 -11.03 12.57 6.16
C THR A 138 -11.02 13.12 4.73
N GLY A 139 -12.16 13.60 4.24
CA GLY A 139 -12.26 14.21 2.90
C GLY A 139 -12.23 13.20 1.75
N CYS A 140 -12.43 11.93 2.08
CA CYS A 140 -12.75 10.81 1.21
C CYS A 140 -13.92 10.05 1.89
#